data_AF-A0A4P9T4F7-F1
#
_entry.id   AF-A0A4P9T4F7-F1
#
_cell.length_a   1.000
_cell.length_b   1.000
_cell.length_c   1.000
_cell.angle_alpha   90.00
_cell.angle_beta   90.00
_cell.angle_gamma   90.00
#
_symmetry.space_group_name_H-M   'P 1'
#
loop_
_entity.id
_entity.type
_entity.pdbx_description
1 polymer ?
#
loop_
_entity_poly.entity_id
_entity_poly.type
_entity_poly.pdbx_seq_one_letter_code
_entity_poly.pdbx_strand_id
1 'polypeptide(L)'
;MRLLPGMVMLMLVLVIAGSARATTDVMPFKDEAQEQQFRQLTEQLRCPKCQNNSIADSNAMIATDMRRRVYDLMQEGKSRQEIIDYMVARYGNFVTYDPPLTPLTVLLWVLPLATIVAGGWIIVARTRLQNDAGNVEGWLMLGRTGMVLGNAGTATGAYANAYRLDPKNRDAALGYAEALTRSSDPEDNRRGGELLRQLVSRDHTDIRVLSLYAFSAFEQQRFGEAVAAWEMMLKLLPAGDARRAVIERSIRLAQEK
;
A
#
# COMPACT_ATOMS: atom_id res chain seq x y z
N MET A 1 -13.17 60.25 -58.50
CA MET A 1 -13.35 60.99 -57.22
C MET A 1 -13.97 60.18 -56.06
N ARG A 2 -14.24 58.86 -56.19
CA ARG A 2 -14.91 58.06 -55.13
C ARG A 2 -13.99 57.36 -54.10
N LEU A 3 -12.67 57.40 -54.30
CA LEU A 3 -11.69 56.73 -53.42
C LEU A 3 -11.05 57.65 -52.37
N LEU A 4 -11.20 58.96 -52.52
CA LEU A 4 -10.62 59.96 -51.60
C LEU A 4 -11.18 59.89 -50.16
N PRO A 5 -12.50 59.72 -49.91
CA PRO A 5 -13.01 59.71 -48.53
C PRO A 5 -12.61 58.44 -47.76
N GLY A 6 -12.45 57.30 -48.44
CA GLY A 6 -12.02 56.05 -47.83
C GLY A 6 -10.56 56.08 -47.35
N MET A 7 -9.68 56.74 -48.11
CA MET A 7 -8.26 56.87 -47.76
C MET A 7 -8.03 57.84 -46.59
N VAL A 8 -8.82 58.93 -46.53
CA VAL A 8 -8.80 59.87 -45.39
C VAL A 8 -9.32 59.21 -44.11
N MET A 9 -10.38 58.40 -44.21
CA MET A 9 -10.93 57.67 -43.06
C MET A 9 -9.97 56.58 -42.55
N LEU A 10 -9.26 55.88 -43.44
CA LEU A 10 -8.24 54.90 -43.06
C LEU A 10 -7.02 55.56 -42.39
N MET A 11 -6.55 56.70 -42.91
CA MET A 11 -5.47 57.47 -42.28
C MET A 11 -5.89 58.01 -40.90
N LEU A 12 -7.13 58.48 -40.75
CA LEU A 12 -7.64 58.96 -39.47
C LEU A 12 -7.70 57.83 -38.42
N VAL A 13 -8.12 56.62 -38.82
CA VAL A 13 -8.13 55.45 -37.93
C VAL A 13 -6.72 55.02 -37.52
N LEU A 14 -5.73 55.08 -38.44
CA LEU A 14 -4.33 54.78 -38.11
C LEU A 14 -3.71 55.77 -37.13
N VAL A 15 -4.06 57.07 -37.22
CA VAL A 15 -3.56 58.10 -36.30
C VAL A 15 -4.11 57.92 -34.89
N ILE A 16 -5.36 57.47 -34.75
CA ILE A 16 -6.00 57.25 -33.44
C ILE A 16 -5.42 56.00 -32.74
N ALA A 17 -5.02 54.97 -33.51
CA ALA A 17 -4.43 53.75 -32.96
C ALA A 17 -3.02 53.94 -32.35
N GLY A 18 -2.31 55.03 -32.67
CA GLY A 18 -0.97 55.34 -32.14
C GLY A 18 -0.93 55.87 -30.70
N SER A 19 -2.08 56.05 -30.05
CA SER A 19 -2.19 56.69 -28.73
C SER A 19 -2.34 55.70 -27.57
N ALA A 20 -1.70 54.53 -27.62
CA ALA A 20 -1.63 53.63 -26.47
C ALA A 20 -0.39 53.99 -25.62
N ARG A 21 -0.57 54.85 -24.61
CA ARG A 21 0.45 55.04 -23.57
C ARG A 21 0.39 53.86 -22.60
N ALA A 22 1.36 52.96 -22.67
CA ALA A 22 1.58 51.96 -21.64
C ALA A 22 2.09 52.69 -20.37
N THR A 23 1.26 52.78 -19.35
CA THR A 23 1.69 53.21 -18.01
C THR A 23 2.45 52.06 -17.35
N THR A 24 3.71 51.89 -17.74
CA THR A 24 4.63 51.11 -16.92
C THR A 24 5.00 51.99 -15.74
N ASP A 25 4.80 51.52 -14.52
CA ASP A 25 5.29 52.19 -13.31
C ASP A 25 6.83 52.18 -13.38
N VAL A 26 7.42 53.20 -14.02
CA VAL A 26 8.87 53.35 -14.14
C VAL A 26 9.38 53.80 -12.77
N MET A 27 9.94 52.85 -12.02
CA MET A 27 10.58 53.12 -10.73
C MET A 27 12.02 53.61 -10.95
N PRO A 28 12.42 54.75 -10.37
CA PRO A 28 13.78 55.26 -10.53
C PRO A 28 14.76 54.51 -9.63
N PHE A 29 15.69 53.76 -10.23
CA PHE A 29 16.77 53.08 -9.51
C PHE A 29 18.07 53.92 -9.51
N LYS A 30 18.90 53.75 -8.49
CA LYS A 30 20.20 54.43 -8.34
C LYS A 30 21.22 53.94 -9.36
N ASP A 31 21.23 52.63 -9.61
CA ASP A 31 22.12 51.95 -10.53
C ASP A 31 21.48 50.66 -11.07
N GLU A 32 22.12 50.03 -12.05
CA GLU A 32 21.66 48.78 -12.67
C GLU A 32 21.66 47.62 -11.65
N ALA A 33 22.57 47.64 -10.67
CA ALA A 33 22.63 46.60 -9.63
C ALA A 33 21.39 46.62 -8.72
N GLN A 34 20.91 47.80 -8.35
CA GLN A 34 19.70 47.98 -7.56
C GLN A 34 18.45 47.52 -8.33
N GLU A 35 18.38 47.80 -9.63
CA GLU A 35 17.30 47.30 -10.48
C GLU A 35 17.31 45.76 -10.56
N GLN A 36 18.47 45.16 -10.76
CA GLN A 36 18.61 43.70 -10.80
C GLN A 36 18.21 43.06 -9.46
N GLN A 37 18.62 43.65 -8.34
CA GLN A 37 18.23 43.18 -7.01
C GLN A 37 16.70 43.25 -6.81
N PHE A 38 16.06 44.32 -7.29
CA PHE A 38 14.61 44.46 -7.24
C PHE A 38 13.91 43.39 -8.08
N ARG A 39 14.39 43.15 -9.31
CA ARG A 39 13.85 42.09 -10.19
C ARG A 39 13.98 40.70 -9.55
N GLN A 40 15.16 40.34 -9.07
CA GLN A 40 15.38 39.05 -8.40
C GLN A 40 14.50 38.86 -7.15
N LEU A 41 14.28 39.91 -6.38
CA LEU A 41 13.47 39.84 -5.17
C LEU A 41 11.97 39.70 -5.49
N THR A 42 11.49 40.42 -6.51
CA THR A 42 10.09 40.37 -6.94
C THR A 42 9.74 39.06 -7.66
N GLU A 43 10.70 38.39 -8.29
CA GLU A 43 10.52 37.04 -8.85
C GLU A 43 10.37 35.95 -7.76
N GLN A 44 11.04 36.14 -6.63
CA GLN A 44 11.05 35.18 -5.51
C GLN A 44 9.86 35.32 -4.56
N LEU A 45 9.12 36.42 -4.68
CA LEU A 45 7.91 36.67 -3.93
C LEU A 45 6.68 36.31 -4.76
N ARG A 46 5.81 35.47 -4.22
CA ARG A 46 4.54 35.03 -4.81
C ARG A 46 3.43 36.02 -4.49
N CYS A 47 2.53 36.23 -5.44
CA CYS A 47 1.27 36.92 -5.19
C CYS A 47 0.31 36.01 -4.38
N PRO A 48 -0.10 36.37 -3.14
CA PRO A 48 -0.95 35.52 -2.30
C PRO A 48 -2.38 35.30 -2.83
N LYS A 49 -2.80 36.10 -3.80
CA LYS A 49 -4.15 36.04 -4.40
C LYS A 49 -4.14 35.49 -5.83
N CYS A 50 -2.97 35.17 -6.36
CA CYS A 50 -2.80 34.73 -7.75
C CYS A 50 -2.45 33.23 -7.78
N GLN A 51 -2.69 32.58 -8.92
CA GLN A 51 -2.34 31.17 -9.10
C GLN A 51 -0.83 31.02 -9.33
N ASN A 52 -0.06 30.90 -8.24
CA ASN A 52 1.37 30.58 -8.28
C ASN A 52 2.22 31.47 -9.21
N ASN A 53 1.87 32.76 -9.29
CA ASN A 53 2.63 33.75 -10.04
C ASN A 53 3.51 34.56 -9.09
N SER A 54 4.69 34.97 -9.58
CA SER A 54 5.50 35.96 -8.89
C SER A 54 4.80 37.32 -8.83
N ILE A 55 5.22 38.21 -7.93
CA ILE A 55 4.74 39.59 -7.93
C ILE A 55 5.33 40.41 -9.08
N ALA A 56 6.42 39.93 -9.70
CA ALA A 56 6.98 40.52 -10.92
C ALA A 56 6.05 40.33 -12.13
N ASP A 57 5.50 39.12 -12.30
CA ASP A 57 4.71 38.73 -13.49
C ASP A 57 3.21 39.02 -13.36
N SER A 58 2.73 39.25 -12.13
CA SER A 58 1.31 39.45 -11.88
C SER A 58 0.90 40.93 -11.94
N ASN A 59 -0.17 41.20 -12.68
CA ASN A 59 -0.81 42.52 -12.75
C ASN A 59 -1.95 42.71 -11.72
N ALA A 60 -2.09 41.80 -10.75
CA ALA A 60 -3.08 41.96 -9.68
C ALA A 60 -2.74 43.18 -8.81
N MET A 61 -3.77 43.89 -8.33
CA MET A 61 -3.60 45.07 -7.47
C MET A 61 -2.68 44.79 -6.26
N ILE A 62 -2.84 43.64 -5.61
CA ILE A 62 -1.99 43.22 -4.49
C ILE A 62 -0.51 43.03 -4.91
N ALA A 63 -0.24 42.55 -6.11
CA ALA A 63 1.14 42.36 -6.60
C ALA A 63 1.80 43.71 -6.89
N THR A 64 1.04 44.68 -7.41
CA THR A 64 1.51 46.06 -7.58
C THR A 64 1.81 46.72 -6.24
N ASP A 65 0.93 46.60 -5.24
CA ASP A 65 1.16 47.15 -3.90
C ASP A 65 2.38 46.50 -3.23
N MET A 66 2.55 45.19 -3.38
CA MET A 66 3.71 44.46 -2.86
C MET A 66 5.02 44.90 -3.54
N ARG A 67 5.03 45.07 -4.87
CA ARG A 67 6.19 45.59 -5.63
C ARG A 67 6.59 46.98 -5.14
N ARG A 68 5.62 47.88 -4.94
CA ARG A 68 5.88 49.22 -4.39
C ARG A 68 6.48 49.13 -2.99
N ARG A 69 5.95 48.26 -2.13
CA ARG A 69 6.49 48.11 -0.77
C ARG A 69 7.91 47.51 -0.76
N VAL A 70 8.20 46.56 -1.64
CA VAL A 70 9.57 46.04 -1.84
C VAL A 70 10.51 47.19 -2.23
N TYR A 71 10.10 48.01 -3.19
CA TYR A 71 10.87 49.16 -3.65
C TYR A 71 11.14 50.16 -2.50
N ASP A 72 10.12 50.52 -1.73
CA ASP A 72 10.27 51.44 -0.59
C ASP A 72 11.29 50.91 0.43
N LEU A 73 11.18 49.63 0.81
CA LEU A 73 12.10 49.00 1.77
C LEU A 73 13.54 48.93 1.23
N MET A 74 13.71 48.74 -0.08
CA MET A 74 15.04 48.82 -0.70
C MET A 74 15.62 50.23 -0.63
N GLN A 75 14.79 51.27 -0.80
CA GLN A 75 15.25 52.66 -0.67
C GLN A 75 15.53 53.05 0.79
N GLU A 76 14.85 52.42 1.75
CA GLU A 76 15.16 52.50 3.19
C GLU A 76 16.50 51.80 3.55
N GLY A 77 17.15 51.12 2.60
CA GLY A 77 18.44 50.45 2.80
C GLY A 77 18.32 49.08 3.47
N LYS A 78 17.13 48.46 3.46
CA LYS A 78 16.91 47.12 4.01
C LYS A 78 17.61 46.04 3.18
N SER A 79 18.15 45.04 3.87
CA SER A 79 18.73 43.87 3.22
C SER A 79 17.65 42.99 2.58
N ARG A 80 18.04 42.15 1.61
CA ARG A 80 17.15 41.20 0.94
C ARG A 80 16.37 40.33 1.95
N GLN A 81 17.04 39.83 2.99
CA GLN A 81 16.40 38.97 3.98
C GLN A 81 15.41 39.74 4.85
N GLU A 82 15.74 40.95 5.31
CA GLU A 82 14.79 41.79 6.06
C GLU A 82 13.53 42.11 5.26
N ILE A 83 13.65 42.31 3.95
CA ILE A 83 12.48 42.54 3.08
C ILE A 83 11.63 41.28 2.98
N ILE A 84 12.24 40.10 2.78
CA ILE A 84 11.52 38.82 2.73
C ILE A 84 10.82 38.56 4.08
N ASP A 85 11.52 38.78 5.18
CA ASP A 85 10.98 38.59 6.54
C ASP A 85 9.80 39.52 6.80
N TYR A 86 9.87 40.79 6.37
CA TYR A 86 8.75 41.72 6.42
C TYR A 86 7.55 41.21 5.59
N MET A 87 7.81 40.75 4.37
CA MET A 87 6.76 40.23 3.49
C MET A 87 6.12 38.98 4.09
N VAL A 88 6.91 38.06 4.65
CA VAL A 88 6.41 36.85 5.33
C VAL A 88 5.61 37.23 6.58
N ALA A 89 6.07 38.18 7.38
CA ALA A 89 5.35 38.65 8.57
C ALA A 89 4.00 39.30 8.22
N ARG A 90 3.93 40.00 7.08
CA ARG A 90 2.72 40.73 6.65
C ARG A 90 1.74 39.86 5.84
N TYR A 91 2.24 38.97 4.99
CA TYR A 91 1.46 38.21 4.00
C TYR A 91 1.49 36.68 4.22
N GLY A 92 2.29 36.18 5.17
CA GLY A 92 2.42 34.77 5.53
C GLY A 92 3.51 34.01 4.77
N ASN A 93 3.82 32.79 5.22
CA ASN A 93 4.90 31.95 4.66
C ASN A 93 4.73 31.61 3.16
N PHE A 94 3.50 31.63 2.64
CA PHE A 94 3.21 31.32 1.24
C PHE A 94 3.68 32.40 0.26
N VAL A 95 4.07 33.57 0.77
CA VAL A 95 4.55 34.69 -0.06
C VAL A 95 5.92 34.43 -0.67
N THR A 96 6.66 33.41 -0.22
CA THR A 96 7.98 33.05 -0.75
C THR A 96 7.93 31.67 -1.41
N TYR A 97 8.74 31.45 -2.46
CA TYR A 97 8.95 30.10 -3.01
C TYR A 97 9.75 29.18 -2.08
N ASP A 98 10.50 29.77 -1.15
CA ASP A 98 11.34 29.07 -0.17
C ASP A 98 10.84 29.42 1.24
N PRO A 99 9.74 28.79 1.71
CA PRO A 99 9.18 29.06 3.03
C PRO A 99 10.12 28.56 4.14
N PRO A 100 10.17 29.25 5.30
CA PRO A 100 11.06 28.88 6.39
C PRO A 100 10.74 27.50 6.96
N LEU A 101 11.78 26.75 7.33
CA LEU A 101 11.65 25.48 8.03
C LEU A 101 11.16 25.72 9.47
N THR A 102 9.91 25.34 9.74
CA THR A 102 9.31 25.35 11.07
C THR A 102 9.35 23.96 11.71
N PRO A 103 9.25 23.83 13.05
CA PRO A 103 9.12 22.52 13.69
C PRO A 103 7.96 21.68 13.14
N LEU A 104 6.84 22.35 12.80
CA LEU A 104 5.67 21.69 12.22
C LEU A 104 5.96 21.15 10.81
N THR A 105 6.64 21.93 9.96
CA THR A 105 7.02 21.44 8.63
C THR A 105 7.97 20.26 8.75
N VAL A 106 8.97 20.32 9.64
CA VAL A 106 9.88 19.19 9.86
C VAL A 106 9.13 17.94 10.32
N LEU A 107 8.22 18.07 11.29
CA LEU A 107 7.40 16.95 11.76
C LEU A 107 6.58 16.32 10.63
N LEU A 108 5.96 17.14 9.77
CA LEU A 108 5.16 16.69 8.63
C LEU A 108 5.95 15.80 7.66
N TRP A 109 7.25 16.08 7.49
CA TRP A 109 8.14 15.29 6.61
C TRP A 109 8.77 14.08 7.32
N VAL A 110 9.14 14.22 8.59
CA VAL A 110 9.75 13.14 9.37
C VAL A 110 8.74 12.03 9.69
N LEU A 111 7.49 12.38 9.97
CA LEU A 111 6.48 11.41 10.37
C LEU A 111 6.23 10.32 9.30
N PRO A 112 5.98 10.64 8.01
CA PRO A 112 5.86 9.63 6.95
C PRO A 112 7.09 8.73 6.80
N LEU A 113 8.29 9.31 6.92
CA LEU A 113 9.51 8.52 6.84
C LEU A 113 9.63 7.56 8.03
N ALA A 114 9.32 8.05 9.23
CA ALA A 114 9.33 7.25 10.45
C ALA A 114 8.31 6.10 10.38
N THR A 115 7.11 6.32 9.85
CA THR A 115 6.10 5.26 9.71
C THR A 115 6.52 4.19 8.70
N ILE A 116 7.13 4.56 7.58
CA ILE A 116 7.67 3.60 6.59
C ILE A 116 8.78 2.76 7.23
N VAL A 117 9.73 3.42 7.91
CA VAL A 117 10.85 2.73 8.58
C VAL A 117 10.33 1.79 9.67
N ALA A 118 9.40 2.24 10.50
CA ALA A 118 8.79 1.42 11.54
C ALA A 118 8.05 0.21 10.95
N GLY A 119 7.25 0.41 9.90
CA GLY A 119 6.55 -0.68 9.21
C GLY A 119 7.52 -1.71 8.61
N GLY A 120 8.55 -1.25 7.89
CA GLY A 120 9.58 -2.12 7.35
C GLY A 120 10.33 -2.89 8.44
N TRP A 121 10.66 -2.24 9.56
CA TRP A 121 11.31 -2.88 10.69
C TRP A 121 10.43 -3.97 11.32
N ILE A 122 9.12 -3.72 11.52
CA ILE A 122 8.17 -4.70 12.04
C ILE A 122 8.09 -5.93 11.13
N ILE A 123 8.01 -5.73 9.81
CA ILE A 123 7.98 -6.83 8.84
C ILE A 123 9.25 -7.67 8.97
N VAL A 124 10.43 -7.05 8.93
CA VAL A 124 11.71 -7.76 9.04
C VAL A 124 11.84 -8.49 10.38
N ALA A 125 11.44 -7.86 11.49
CA ALA A 125 11.49 -8.47 12.81
C ALA A 125 10.60 -9.71 12.89
N ARG A 126 9.36 -9.63 12.36
CA ARG A 126 8.45 -10.79 12.29
C ARG A 126 8.99 -11.88 11.38
N THR A 127 9.51 -11.53 10.21
CA THR A 127 10.07 -12.51 9.28
C THR A 127 11.29 -13.22 9.89
N ARG A 128 12.13 -12.53 10.66
CA ARG A 128 13.26 -13.16 11.36
C ARG A 128 12.79 -14.16 12.43
N LEU A 129 11.79 -13.79 13.24
CA LEU A 129 11.16 -14.70 14.21
C LEU A 129 10.45 -15.89 13.56
N GLN A 130 9.94 -15.72 12.34
CA GLN A 130 9.32 -16.79 11.54
C GLN A 130 10.34 -17.69 10.86
N ASN A 131 11.49 -17.14 10.46
CA ASN A 131 12.59 -17.84 9.83
C ASN A 131 13.47 -18.61 10.83
N ASP A 132 13.18 -18.54 12.13
CA ASP A 132 13.72 -19.47 13.10
C ASP A 132 13.29 -20.88 12.71
N ALA A 133 14.24 -21.71 12.32
CA ALA A 133 13.98 -23.07 11.82
C ALA A 133 13.22 -23.95 12.83
N GLY A 134 13.14 -23.55 14.10
CA GLY A 134 12.35 -24.19 15.16
C GLY A 134 10.91 -23.66 15.33
N ASN A 135 10.47 -22.66 14.56
CA ASN A 135 9.14 -22.09 14.66
C ASN A 135 8.11 -22.98 13.96
N VAL A 136 7.39 -23.80 14.74
CA VAL A 136 6.34 -24.71 14.25
C VAL A 136 5.26 -23.95 13.47
N GLU A 137 4.83 -22.78 13.94
CA GLU A 137 3.75 -22.01 13.27
C GLU A 137 4.17 -21.49 11.90
N GLY A 138 5.44 -21.10 11.74
CA GLY A 138 5.99 -20.70 10.44
C GLY A 138 5.91 -21.83 9.42
N TRP A 139 6.28 -23.05 9.83
CA TRP A 139 6.16 -24.24 9.01
C TRP A 139 4.71 -24.63 8.71
N LEU A 140 3.80 -24.51 9.68
CA LEU A 140 2.36 -24.73 9.46
C LEU A 140 1.79 -23.76 8.43
N MET A 141 2.13 -22.47 8.53
CA MET A 141 1.68 -21.46 7.58
C MET A 141 2.19 -21.77 6.16
N LEU A 142 3.49 -22.08 6.02
CA LEU A 142 4.08 -22.47 4.73
C LEU A 142 3.41 -23.73 4.17
N GLY A 143 3.14 -24.72 5.02
CA GLY A 143 2.42 -25.94 4.64
C GLY A 143 1.01 -25.64 4.09
N ARG A 144 0.23 -24.85 4.83
CA ARG A 144 -1.12 -24.42 4.41
C ARG A 144 -1.09 -23.66 3.08
N THR A 145 -0.16 -22.72 2.92
CA THR A 145 0.00 -21.96 1.66
C THR A 145 0.41 -22.87 0.51
N GLY A 146 1.33 -23.82 0.74
CA GLY A 146 1.70 -24.83 -0.25
C GLY A 146 0.50 -25.64 -0.75
N MET A 147 -0.38 -26.06 0.15
CA MET A 147 -1.60 -26.81 -0.20
C MET A 147 -2.57 -25.96 -1.04
N VAL A 148 -2.79 -24.70 -0.66
CA VAL A 148 -3.69 -23.78 -1.40
C VAL A 148 -3.16 -23.49 -2.80
N LEU A 149 -1.84 -23.35 -2.94
CA LEU A 149 -1.19 -23.12 -4.23
C LEU A 149 -1.01 -24.39 -5.07
N GLY A 150 -1.44 -25.56 -4.58
CA GLY A 150 -1.26 -26.85 -5.27
C GLY A 150 0.19 -27.34 -5.33
N ASN A 151 1.10 -26.75 -4.55
CA ASN A 151 2.49 -27.17 -4.47
C ASN A 151 2.67 -28.26 -3.40
N ALA A 152 2.47 -29.51 -3.80
CA ALA A 152 2.53 -30.68 -2.91
C ALA A 152 3.91 -30.87 -2.26
N GLY A 153 5.01 -30.56 -2.97
CA GLY A 153 6.37 -30.69 -2.44
C GLY A 153 6.64 -29.72 -1.30
N THR A 154 6.31 -28.44 -1.49
CA THR A 154 6.42 -27.41 -0.45
C THR A 154 5.53 -27.74 0.74
N ALA A 155 4.29 -28.15 0.49
CA ALA A 155 3.36 -28.50 1.56
C ALA A 155 3.88 -29.68 2.41
N THR A 156 4.27 -30.77 1.77
CA THR A 156 4.75 -31.99 2.44
C THR A 156 6.03 -31.70 3.22
N GLY A 157 7.01 -31.01 2.62
CA GLY A 157 8.25 -30.64 3.28
C GLY A 157 8.05 -29.71 4.48
N ALA A 158 7.15 -28.74 4.38
CA ALA A 158 6.86 -27.81 5.46
C ALA A 158 6.16 -28.51 6.65
N TYR A 159 5.12 -29.31 6.38
CA TYR A 159 4.46 -30.06 7.44
C TYR A 159 5.34 -31.16 8.05
N ALA A 160 6.22 -31.79 7.27
CA ALA A 160 7.20 -32.73 7.80
C ALA A 160 8.14 -32.07 8.81
N ASN A 161 8.60 -30.84 8.52
CA ASN A 161 9.41 -30.06 9.46
C ASN A 161 8.60 -29.65 10.70
N ALA A 162 7.37 -29.16 10.54
CA ALA A 162 6.49 -28.83 11.66
C ALA A 162 6.28 -30.05 12.59
N TYR A 163 5.99 -31.21 12.02
CA TYR A 163 5.75 -32.45 12.76
C TYR A 163 7.02 -32.95 13.46
N ARG A 164 8.20 -32.82 12.83
CA ARG A 164 9.48 -33.17 13.46
C ARG A 164 9.79 -32.30 14.68
N LEU A 165 9.43 -31.02 14.63
CA LEU A 165 9.67 -30.06 15.70
C LEU A 165 8.72 -30.26 16.88
N ASP A 166 7.43 -30.48 16.61
CA ASP A 166 6.44 -30.78 17.64
C ASP A 166 5.48 -31.91 17.19
N PRO A 167 5.85 -33.19 17.43
CA PRO A 167 5.02 -34.33 17.08
C PRO A 167 3.70 -34.43 17.86
N LYS A 168 3.55 -33.67 18.96
CA LYS A 168 2.33 -33.64 19.77
C LYS A 168 1.34 -32.61 19.25
N ASN A 169 1.80 -31.64 18.46
CA ASN A 169 0.94 -30.64 17.83
C ASN A 169 -0.03 -31.30 16.83
N ARG A 170 -1.33 -31.21 17.13
CA ARG A 170 -2.38 -31.81 16.30
C ARG A 170 -2.40 -31.24 14.88
N ASP A 171 -2.18 -29.94 14.71
CA ASP A 171 -2.22 -29.30 13.39
C ASP A 171 -1.03 -29.70 12.52
N ALA A 172 0.15 -29.89 13.12
CA ALA A 172 1.33 -30.40 12.41
C ALA A 172 1.12 -31.85 11.97
N ALA A 173 0.64 -32.70 12.86
CA ALA A 173 0.34 -34.10 12.55
C ALA A 173 -0.76 -34.24 11.49
N LEU A 174 -1.87 -33.52 11.63
CA LEU A 174 -2.98 -33.57 10.67
C LEU A 174 -2.59 -32.99 9.32
N GLY A 175 -1.93 -31.82 9.30
CA GLY A 175 -1.46 -31.20 8.07
C GLY A 175 -0.46 -32.07 7.31
N TYR A 176 0.45 -32.73 8.03
CA TYR A 176 1.39 -33.68 7.44
C TYR A 176 0.69 -34.91 6.87
N ALA A 177 -0.23 -35.50 7.64
CA ALA A 177 -1.01 -36.64 7.17
C ALA A 177 -1.83 -36.30 5.92
N GLU A 178 -2.49 -35.14 5.91
CA GLU A 178 -3.27 -34.67 4.77
C GLU A 178 -2.40 -34.46 3.53
N ALA A 179 -1.23 -33.85 3.68
CA ALA A 179 -0.27 -33.68 2.59
C ALA A 179 0.21 -35.03 2.03
N LEU A 180 0.56 -35.98 2.91
CA LEU A 180 1.00 -37.32 2.54
C LEU A 180 -0.10 -38.07 1.77
N THR A 181 -1.36 -38.02 2.21
CA THR A 181 -2.47 -38.71 1.53
C THR A 181 -2.82 -38.19 0.14
N ARG A 182 -2.29 -37.02 -0.24
CA ARG A 182 -2.46 -36.42 -1.58
C ARG A 182 -1.23 -36.63 -2.46
N SER A 183 -0.19 -37.28 -1.94
CA SER A 183 1.02 -37.58 -2.69
C SER A 183 0.71 -38.59 -3.81
N SER A 184 1.49 -38.51 -4.88
CA SER A 184 1.47 -39.53 -5.93
C SER A 184 2.24 -40.80 -5.52
N ASP A 185 3.03 -40.73 -4.45
CA ASP A 185 3.79 -41.87 -3.92
C ASP A 185 2.87 -42.75 -3.06
N PRO A 186 2.68 -44.04 -3.41
CA PRO A 186 1.90 -44.97 -2.60
C PRO A 186 2.40 -45.12 -1.15
N GLU A 187 3.71 -44.97 -0.93
CA GLU A 187 4.29 -45.07 0.40
C GLU A 187 3.96 -43.88 1.29
N ASP A 188 3.91 -42.68 0.71
CA ASP A 188 3.43 -41.49 1.40
C ASP A 188 1.96 -41.67 1.78
N ASN A 189 1.12 -42.16 0.87
CA ASN A 189 -0.30 -42.37 1.14
C ASN A 189 -0.51 -43.35 2.29
N ARG A 190 0.27 -44.44 2.34
CA ARG A 190 0.25 -45.41 3.44
C ARG A 190 0.65 -44.78 4.77
N ARG A 191 1.77 -44.04 4.81
CA ARG A 191 2.24 -43.31 6.01
C ARG A 191 1.22 -42.28 6.49
N GLY A 192 0.62 -41.54 5.56
CA GLY A 192 -0.45 -40.58 5.86
C GLY A 192 -1.67 -41.25 6.48
N GLY A 193 -2.09 -42.40 5.93
CA GLY A 193 -3.18 -43.22 6.48
C GLY A 193 -2.89 -43.78 7.88
N GLU A 194 -1.64 -44.19 8.15
CA GLU A 194 -1.20 -44.61 9.49
C GLU A 194 -1.24 -43.45 10.49
N LEU A 195 -0.78 -42.26 10.09
CA LEU A 195 -0.82 -41.07 10.94
C LEU A 195 -2.27 -40.63 11.24
N LEU A 196 -3.17 -40.69 10.26
CA LEU A 196 -4.60 -40.47 10.46
C LEU A 196 -5.21 -41.49 11.43
N ARG A 197 -4.84 -42.79 11.33
CA ARG A 197 -5.27 -43.81 12.28
C ARG A 197 -4.87 -43.44 13.72
N GLN A 198 -3.63 -42.98 13.91
CA GLN A 198 -3.15 -42.53 15.23
C GLN A 198 -3.94 -41.33 15.75
N LEU A 199 -4.25 -40.37 14.89
CA LEU A 199 -5.03 -39.18 15.27
C LEU A 199 -6.46 -39.55 15.68
N VAL A 200 -7.15 -40.39 14.88
CA VAL A 200 -8.49 -40.90 15.24
C VAL A 200 -8.46 -41.66 16.56
N SER A 201 -7.39 -42.42 16.83
CA SER A 201 -7.26 -43.19 18.08
C SER A 201 -7.09 -42.32 19.33
N ARG A 202 -6.68 -41.06 19.17
CA ARG A 202 -6.55 -40.09 20.27
C ARG A 202 -7.82 -39.28 20.48
N ASP A 203 -8.50 -38.91 19.38
CA ASP A 203 -9.74 -38.15 19.41
C ASP A 203 -10.74 -38.73 18.40
N HIS A 204 -11.76 -39.41 18.93
CA HIS A 204 -12.82 -40.04 18.16
C HIS A 204 -13.97 -39.08 17.79
N THR A 205 -13.90 -37.81 18.18
CA THR A 205 -14.99 -36.84 17.98
C THR A 205 -14.73 -35.87 16.83
N ASP A 206 -13.49 -35.82 16.34
CA ASP A 206 -13.09 -34.97 15.24
C ASP A 206 -13.57 -35.51 13.89
N ILE A 207 -14.70 -34.98 13.42
CA ILE A 207 -15.32 -35.35 12.14
C ILE A 207 -14.36 -35.12 10.96
N ARG A 208 -13.47 -34.12 11.00
CA ARG A 208 -12.53 -33.86 9.89
C ARG A 208 -11.49 -34.96 9.81
N VAL A 209 -10.89 -35.33 10.94
CA VAL A 209 -9.90 -36.40 11.00
C VAL A 209 -10.55 -37.73 10.62
N LEU A 210 -11.75 -38.02 11.15
CA LEU A 210 -12.52 -39.21 10.78
C LEU A 210 -12.81 -39.26 9.28
N SER A 211 -13.21 -38.15 8.67
CA SER A 211 -13.48 -38.07 7.23
C SER A 211 -12.23 -38.37 6.41
N LEU A 212 -11.11 -37.71 6.72
CA LEU A 212 -9.84 -37.92 6.02
C LEU A 212 -9.36 -39.36 6.17
N TYR A 213 -9.47 -39.91 7.38
CA TYR A 213 -9.10 -41.28 7.67
C TYR A 213 -9.95 -42.28 6.88
N ALA A 214 -11.28 -42.10 6.85
CA ALA A 214 -12.19 -43.00 6.14
C ALA A 214 -11.90 -43.04 4.63
N PHE A 215 -11.72 -41.87 4.01
CA PHE A 215 -11.35 -41.80 2.59
C PHE A 215 -9.97 -42.42 2.33
N SER A 216 -8.98 -42.10 3.16
CA SER A 216 -7.63 -42.67 3.04
C SER A 216 -7.63 -44.20 3.19
N ALA A 217 -8.41 -44.75 4.11
CA ALA A 217 -8.57 -46.19 4.31
C ALA A 217 -9.27 -46.84 3.11
N PHE A 218 -10.30 -46.21 2.55
CA PHE A 218 -11.00 -46.72 1.37
C PHE A 218 -10.08 -46.80 0.15
N GLU A 219 -9.34 -45.72 -0.15
CA GLU A 219 -8.37 -45.68 -1.25
C GLU A 219 -7.28 -46.75 -1.11
N GLN A 220 -6.90 -47.07 0.12
CA GLN A 220 -5.93 -48.12 0.45
C GLN A 220 -6.56 -49.53 0.58
N GLN A 221 -7.81 -49.72 0.13
CA GLN A 221 -8.54 -51.00 0.17
C GLN A 221 -8.77 -51.57 1.58
N ARG A 222 -8.66 -50.73 2.61
CA ARG A 222 -8.94 -51.08 4.02
C ARG A 222 -10.41 -50.83 4.33
N PHE A 223 -11.30 -51.49 3.58
CA PHE A 223 -12.73 -51.21 3.56
C PHE A 223 -13.40 -51.32 4.95
N GLY A 224 -13.02 -52.31 5.76
CA GLY A 224 -13.56 -52.47 7.12
C GLY A 224 -13.27 -51.25 8.02
N GLU A 225 -12.08 -50.65 7.88
CA GLU A 225 -11.71 -49.46 8.66
C GLU A 225 -12.37 -48.19 8.15
N ALA A 226 -12.55 -48.09 6.82
CA ALA A 226 -13.32 -47.00 6.21
C ALA A 226 -14.78 -47.00 6.67
N VAL A 227 -15.43 -48.17 6.65
CA VAL A 227 -16.81 -48.34 7.13
C VAL A 227 -16.93 -47.97 8.61
N ALA A 228 -16.04 -48.47 9.47
CA ALA A 228 -16.08 -48.15 10.90
C ALA A 228 -15.94 -46.63 11.18
N ALA A 229 -15.06 -45.94 10.45
CA ALA A 229 -14.88 -44.50 10.59
C ALA A 229 -16.12 -43.71 10.12
N TRP A 230 -16.72 -44.10 9.00
CA TRP A 230 -17.96 -43.51 8.49
C TRP A 230 -19.15 -43.74 9.41
N GLU A 231 -19.30 -44.94 9.98
CA GLU A 231 -20.33 -45.22 10.99
C GLU A 231 -20.15 -44.37 12.24
N MET A 232 -18.91 -44.15 12.68
CA MET A 232 -18.61 -43.22 13.78
C MET A 232 -19.07 -41.80 13.44
N MET A 233 -18.79 -41.32 12.23
CA MET A 233 -19.25 -40.01 11.77
C MET A 233 -20.78 -39.90 11.78
N LEU A 234 -21.52 -40.94 11.36
CA LEU A 234 -22.99 -40.93 11.40
C LEU A 234 -23.55 -40.79 12.83
N LYS A 235 -22.85 -41.32 13.83
CA LYS A 235 -23.22 -41.16 15.26
C LYS A 235 -23.01 -39.72 15.76
N LEU A 236 -22.02 -39.01 15.24
CA LEU A 236 -21.67 -37.65 15.64
C LEU A 236 -22.45 -36.56 14.90
N LEU A 237 -22.86 -36.83 13.65
CA LEU A 237 -23.56 -35.86 12.82
C LEU A 237 -25.04 -35.72 13.22
N PRO A 238 -25.64 -34.51 13.19
CA PRO A 238 -27.08 -34.33 13.40
C PRO A 238 -27.93 -35.05 12.33
N ALA A 239 -29.16 -35.43 12.66
CA ALA A 239 -30.06 -36.18 11.78
C ALA A 239 -30.33 -35.51 10.41
N GLY A 240 -30.36 -34.17 10.37
CA GLY A 240 -30.58 -33.40 9.14
C GLY A 240 -29.33 -33.00 8.36
N ASP A 241 -28.14 -33.48 8.74
CA ASP A 241 -26.88 -33.10 8.08
C ASP A 241 -26.77 -33.73 6.68
N ALA A 242 -26.58 -32.90 5.66
CA ALA A 242 -26.48 -33.32 4.26
C ALA A 242 -25.36 -34.34 3.99
N ARG A 243 -24.32 -34.37 4.82
CA ARG A 243 -23.19 -35.31 4.69
C ARG A 243 -23.58 -36.75 4.99
N ARG A 244 -24.64 -36.99 5.77
CA ARG A 244 -25.08 -38.35 6.15
C ARG A 244 -25.39 -39.22 4.93
N ALA A 245 -26.13 -38.68 3.96
CA ALA A 245 -26.50 -39.41 2.73
C ALA A 245 -25.27 -39.82 1.89
N VAL A 246 -24.23 -38.96 1.87
CA VAL A 246 -22.96 -39.26 1.19
C VAL A 246 -22.23 -40.38 1.92
N ILE A 247 -22.13 -40.29 3.24
CA ILE A 247 -21.45 -41.28 4.09
C ILE A 247 -22.13 -42.66 3.99
N GLU A 248 -23.46 -42.72 4.04
CA GLU A 248 -24.21 -43.97 3.87
C GLU A 248 -23.97 -44.62 2.50
N ARG A 249 -23.85 -43.82 1.44
CA ARG A 249 -23.49 -44.31 0.10
C ARG A 249 -22.07 -44.87 0.08
N SER A 250 -21.12 -44.16 0.70
CA SER A 250 -19.73 -44.61 0.82
C SER A 250 -19.61 -45.92 1.58
N ILE A 251 -20.38 -46.11 2.66
CA ILE A 251 -20.45 -47.38 3.41
C ILE A 251 -20.93 -48.52 2.51
N ARG A 252 -22.05 -48.35 1.80
CA ARG A 252 -22.56 -49.39 0.89
C ARG A 252 -21.54 -49.77 -0.17
N LEU A 253 -20.91 -48.77 -0.80
CA LEU A 253 -19.88 -49.01 -1.81
C LEU A 253 -18.69 -49.80 -1.26
N ALA A 254 -18.26 -49.54 -0.03
CA ALA A 254 -17.17 -50.27 0.60
C ALA A 254 -17.54 -51.70 1.01
N GLN A 255 -18.82 -51.97 1.32
CA GLN A 255 -19.31 -53.30 1.65
C GLN A 255 -19.46 -54.21 0.42
N GLU A 256 -19.56 -53.62 -0.76
CA GLU A 256 -19.62 -54.34 -2.05
C GLU A 256 -18.24 -54.74 -2.60
N LYS A 257 -17.14 -54.31 -1.96
CA LYS A 257 -15.76 -54.58 -2.36
C LYS A 257 -15.12 -55.66 -1.50
#